data_AF-A0A7S3ND50-F1
#
_entry.id   AF-A0A7S3ND50-F1
#
_cell.length_a   1.000
_cell.length_b   1.000
_cell.length_c   1.000
_cell.angle_alpha   90.00
_cell.angle_beta   90.00
_cell.angle_gamma   90.00
#
_symmetry.space_group_name_H-M   'P 1'
#
loop_
_entity.id
_entity.type
_entity.pdbx_description
1 polymer ?
#
loop_
_entity_poly.entity_id
_entity_poly.type
_entity_poly.pdbx_seq_one_letter_code
_entity_poly.pdbx_strand_id
1 'polypeptide(L)'
;IGNKNDKFLEERKFFLQRFLQISCRIPAIIKSEEFRLFARPSGDISKLLETLPEPTPEFIYKRLTTDLNLTEEDDQSEVNDNRAVINEFTSFIKKILPILKLIRNKVKPMLAERDESNANFKNMIFLMSKFEEGALIQYADSKADKLIVGNSLNPLYMETADDIAEKLKNPYWDYYNWVKGEIYDIQALHDCIEGRNRMLKLKEKYEKSKKSNDQTLDKLKNGKSTFKTMFGGVARKEQFMTEVSNEVDTFGYYIELYAKLINVIEKHIAKTVIPTFKADKQRIYYKILELFSVHEI
;
A
#
# COMPACT_ATOMS: atom_id res chain seq x y z
N ILE A 1 9.50 -15.47 16.01
CA ILE A 1 9.23 -15.00 17.39
C ILE A 1 8.17 -13.91 17.29
N GLY A 2 6.89 -14.27 17.42
CA GLY A 2 5.76 -13.38 17.16
C GLY A 2 5.39 -12.57 18.38
N ASN A 3 5.22 -11.26 18.22
CA ASN A 3 4.75 -10.37 19.27
C ASN A 3 3.28 -10.71 19.56
N LYS A 4 3.00 -11.49 20.61
CA LYS A 4 1.67 -11.97 21.01
C LYS A 4 0.82 -10.88 21.70
N ASN A 5 1.13 -9.62 21.48
CA ASN A 5 0.37 -8.52 22.07
C ASN A 5 -0.98 -8.39 21.34
N ASP A 6 -2.09 -8.46 22.07
CA ASP A 6 -3.45 -8.37 21.52
C ASP A 6 -3.65 -7.10 20.67
N LYS A 7 -3.06 -5.97 21.08
CA LYS A 7 -3.12 -4.72 20.31
C LYS A 7 -2.47 -4.87 18.93
N PHE A 8 -1.37 -5.63 18.84
CA PHE A 8 -0.69 -5.90 17.56
C PHE A 8 -1.50 -6.84 16.66
N LEU A 9 -2.16 -7.85 17.24
CA LEU A 9 -3.01 -8.78 16.49
C LEU A 9 -4.26 -8.07 15.93
N GLU A 10 -4.92 -7.25 16.73
CA GLU A 10 -6.08 -6.47 16.29
C GLU A 10 -5.70 -5.46 15.19
N GLU A 11 -4.57 -4.77 15.34
CA GLU A 11 -4.07 -3.87 14.30
C GLU A 11 -3.79 -4.63 12.99
N ARG A 12 -3.13 -5.79 13.07
CA ARG A 12 -2.83 -6.62 11.89
C ARG A 12 -4.12 -7.10 11.21
N LYS A 13 -5.10 -7.55 11.99
CA LYS A 13 -6.41 -7.98 11.50
C LYS A 13 -7.12 -6.83 10.78
N PHE A 14 -7.13 -5.64 11.37
CA PHE A 14 -7.71 -4.44 10.77
C PHE A 14 -7.12 -4.14 9.38
N PHE A 15 -5.78 -4.09 9.26
CA PHE A 15 -5.14 -3.80 7.98
C PHE A 15 -5.25 -4.94 6.96
N LEU A 16 -5.28 -6.20 7.40
CA LEU A 16 -5.52 -7.32 6.50
C LEU A 16 -6.95 -7.29 5.93
N GLN A 17 -7.94 -7.01 6.78
CA GLN A 17 -9.33 -6.83 6.34
C GLN A 17 -9.44 -5.69 5.35
N ARG A 18 -8.82 -4.54 5.64
CA ARG A 18 -8.77 -3.38 4.73
C ARG A 18 -8.14 -3.74 3.38
N PHE A 19 -7.01 -4.44 3.39
CA PHE A 19 -6.34 -4.92 2.19
C PHE A 19 -7.27 -5.80 1.35
N LEU A 20 -7.87 -6.82 1.95
CA LEU A 20 -8.79 -7.74 1.26
C LEU A 20 -10.01 -7.02 0.69
N GLN A 21 -10.60 -6.08 1.44
CA GLN A 21 -11.73 -5.28 0.96
C GLN A 21 -11.37 -4.44 -0.27
N ILE A 22 -10.16 -3.87 -0.32
CA ILE A 22 -9.67 -3.13 -1.48
C ILE A 22 -9.41 -4.09 -2.65
N SER A 23 -8.73 -5.22 -2.43
CA SER A 23 -8.46 -6.22 -3.47
C SER A 23 -9.75 -6.75 -4.10
N CYS A 24 -10.81 -6.95 -3.31
CA CYS A 24 -12.12 -7.39 -3.78
C CYS A 24 -12.79 -6.41 -4.76
N ARG A 25 -12.41 -5.13 -4.75
CA ARG A 25 -12.93 -4.11 -5.67
C ARG A 25 -12.24 -4.13 -7.02
N ILE A 26 -11.19 -4.94 -7.19
CA ILE A 26 -10.40 -5.02 -8.42
C ILE A 26 -10.63 -6.41 -9.01
N PRO A 27 -11.57 -6.58 -9.96
CA PRO A 27 -11.93 -7.90 -10.50
C PRO A 27 -10.73 -8.65 -11.08
N ALA A 28 -9.78 -7.96 -11.71
CA ALA A 28 -8.58 -8.57 -12.27
C ALA A 28 -7.65 -9.19 -11.21
N ILE A 29 -7.68 -8.70 -9.97
CA ILE A 29 -6.95 -9.31 -8.85
C ILE A 29 -7.70 -10.56 -8.37
N ILE A 30 -9.00 -10.46 -8.08
CA ILE A 30 -9.76 -11.60 -7.53
C ILE A 30 -9.87 -12.77 -8.51
N LYS A 31 -9.99 -12.48 -9.81
CA LYS A 31 -10.04 -13.49 -10.87
C LYS A 31 -8.67 -14.07 -11.20
N SER A 32 -7.60 -13.49 -10.66
CA SER A 32 -6.26 -13.97 -10.96
C SER A 32 -6.02 -15.37 -10.43
N GLU A 33 -5.14 -16.10 -11.11
CA GLU A 33 -4.76 -17.44 -10.68
C GLU A 33 -3.99 -17.39 -9.36
N GLU A 34 -3.11 -16.39 -9.19
CA GLU A 34 -2.35 -16.16 -7.96
C GLU A 34 -3.29 -15.97 -6.76
N PHE A 35 -4.32 -15.14 -6.91
CA PHE A 35 -5.27 -14.88 -5.83
C PHE A 35 -6.16 -16.09 -5.54
N ARG A 36 -6.56 -16.85 -6.56
CA ARG A 36 -7.34 -18.09 -6.38
C ARG A 36 -6.56 -19.16 -5.64
N LEU A 37 -5.28 -19.37 -5.98
CA LEU A 37 -4.37 -20.27 -5.28
C LEU A 37 -4.16 -19.83 -3.82
N PHE A 38 -3.96 -18.52 -3.61
CA PHE A 38 -3.80 -17.96 -2.26
C PHE A 38 -5.06 -18.10 -1.40
N ALA A 39 -6.24 -17.84 -1.97
CA ALA A 39 -7.50 -17.83 -1.23
C ALA A 39 -8.03 -19.23 -0.90
N ARG A 40 -7.65 -20.24 -1.68
CA ARG A 40 -8.09 -21.64 -1.50
C ARG A 40 -6.90 -22.59 -1.67
N PRO A 41 -5.94 -22.57 -0.73
CA PRO A 41 -4.73 -23.36 -0.87
C PRO A 41 -5.04 -24.85 -0.71
N SER A 42 -4.58 -25.67 -1.66
CA SER A 42 -4.63 -27.14 -1.59
C SER A 42 -3.26 -27.73 -1.22
N GLY A 43 -2.54 -27.09 -0.30
CA GLY A 43 -1.18 -27.46 0.09
C GLY A 43 -0.32 -26.24 0.48
N ASP A 44 0.99 -26.40 0.33
CA ASP A 44 1.95 -25.33 0.58
C ASP A 44 1.82 -24.22 -0.49
N ILE A 45 1.42 -23.02 -0.07
CA ILE A 45 1.19 -21.87 -0.96
C ILE A 45 2.44 -21.50 -1.75
N SER A 46 3.63 -21.54 -1.13
CA SER A 46 4.87 -21.12 -1.79
C SER A 46 5.16 -22.04 -2.98
N LYS A 47 5.00 -23.35 -2.78
CA LYS A 47 5.18 -24.35 -3.85
C LYS A 47 4.12 -24.20 -4.95
N LEU A 48 2.86 -23.93 -4.57
CA LEU A 48 1.80 -23.71 -5.55
C LEU A 48 2.07 -22.48 -6.42
N LEU A 49 2.56 -21.38 -5.85
CA LEU A 49 2.91 -20.17 -6.60
C LEU A 49 4.12 -20.38 -7.53
N GLU A 50 5.08 -21.21 -7.15
CA GLU A 50 6.23 -21.57 -8.00
C GLU A 50 5.85 -22.36 -9.25
N THR A 51 4.67 -23.00 -9.28
CA THR A 51 4.19 -23.69 -10.48
C THR A 51 3.65 -22.76 -11.56
N LEU A 52 3.41 -21.49 -11.23
CA LEU A 52 2.90 -20.51 -12.17
C LEU A 52 3.99 -20.10 -13.17
N PRO A 53 3.63 -19.93 -14.46
CA PRO A 53 4.59 -19.48 -15.46
C PRO A 53 5.12 -18.07 -15.13
N GLU A 54 6.41 -17.86 -15.33
CA GLU A 54 7.00 -16.53 -15.17
C GLU A 54 6.38 -15.57 -16.18
N PRO A 55 5.85 -14.41 -15.74
CA PRO A 55 5.10 -13.53 -16.62
C PRO A 55 6.04 -12.84 -17.62
N THR A 56 5.87 -13.17 -18.90
CA THR A 56 6.55 -12.45 -20.00
C THR A 56 5.94 -11.05 -20.19
N PRO A 57 6.66 -10.08 -20.78
CA PRO A 57 6.08 -8.76 -21.08
C PRO A 57 4.82 -8.83 -21.94
N GLU A 58 4.73 -9.83 -22.82
CA GLU A 58 3.59 -10.06 -23.71
C GLU A 58 2.38 -10.55 -22.93
N PHE A 59 2.61 -11.50 -22.01
CA PHE A 59 1.58 -11.96 -21.09
C PHE A 59 1.05 -10.81 -20.23
N ILE A 60 1.94 -9.98 -19.68
CA ILE A 60 1.55 -8.82 -18.86
C ILE A 60 0.74 -7.83 -19.70
N TYR A 61 1.22 -7.47 -20.89
CA TYR A 61 0.52 -6.54 -21.78
C TYR A 61 -0.88 -7.07 -22.13
N LYS A 62 -0.99 -8.34 -22.55
CA LYS A 62 -2.28 -8.98 -22.84
C LYS A 62 -3.22 -8.98 -21.63
N ARG A 63 -2.69 -9.26 -20.43
CA ARG A 63 -3.48 -9.24 -19.19
C ARG A 63 -4.02 -7.83 -18.89
N LEU A 64 -3.21 -6.79 -19.08
CA LEU A 64 -3.66 -5.40 -18.89
C LEU A 64 -4.70 -4.98 -19.92
N THR A 65 -4.52 -5.33 -21.19
CA THR A 65 -5.45 -4.93 -22.26
C THR A 65 -6.73 -5.76 -22.27
N THR A 66 -6.67 -7.03 -21.83
CA THR A 66 -7.84 -7.92 -21.82
C THR A 66 -8.60 -7.87 -20.51
N ASP A 67 -7.92 -8.06 -19.36
CA ASP A 67 -8.60 -8.21 -18.06
C ASP A 67 -9.02 -6.86 -17.47
N LEU A 68 -8.24 -5.81 -17.76
CA LEU A 68 -8.49 -4.44 -17.30
C LEU A 68 -9.04 -3.52 -18.40
N ASN A 69 -9.19 -4.03 -19.63
CA ASN A 69 -9.67 -3.28 -20.79
C ASN A 69 -8.90 -1.96 -21.00
N LEU A 70 -7.59 -1.98 -20.75
CA LEU A 70 -6.75 -0.80 -20.93
C LEU A 70 -6.30 -0.71 -22.39
N THR A 71 -6.20 0.52 -22.88
CA THR A 71 -5.77 0.81 -24.26
C THR A 71 -4.55 1.71 -24.25
N GLU A 72 -3.79 1.65 -25.33
CA GLU A 72 -2.70 2.59 -25.59
C GLU A 72 -3.25 4.00 -25.84
N GLU A 73 -2.37 4.98 -25.72
CA GLU A 73 -2.56 6.38 -26.07
C GLU A 73 -1.72 6.68 -27.30
N ASP A 74 -2.37 6.97 -28.42
CA ASP A 74 -1.72 7.21 -29.70
C ASP A 74 -1.24 8.66 -29.85
N ASP A 75 -1.89 9.60 -29.15
CA ASP A 75 -1.51 11.01 -29.18
C ASP A 75 -0.26 11.25 -28.32
N GLN A 76 0.83 11.66 -28.98
CA GLN A 76 2.10 11.92 -28.32
C GLN A 76 2.03 13.08 -27.31
N SER A 77 1.13 14.05 -27.52
CA SER A 77 0.86 15.12 -26.55
C SER A 77 0.26 14.54 -25.28
N GLU A 78 -0.77 13.71 -25.40
CA GLU A 78 -1.43 13.04 -24.27
C GLU A 78 -0.47 12.11 -23.52
N VAL A 79 0.41 11.40 -24.23
CA VAL A 79 1.47 10.60 -23.60
C VAL A 79 2.39 11.48 -22.73
N ASN A 80 2.76 12.67 -23.22
CA ASN A 80 3.59 13.60 -22.46
C ASN A 80 2.84 14.18 -21.24
N ASP A 81 1.55 14.48 -21.40
CA ASP A 81 0.70 14.97 -20.30
C ASP A 81 0.54 13.90 -19.21
N ASN A 82 0.30 12.64 -19.58
CA ASN A 82 0.25 11.52 -18.65
C ASN A 82 1.54 11.41 -17.83
N ARG A 83 2.71 11.58 -18.46
CA ARG A 83 4.01 11.58 -17.78
C ARG A 83 4.16 12.78 -16.83
N ALA A 84 3.73 13.96 -17.25
CA ALA A 84 3.78 15.16 -16.42
C ALA A 84 2.95 14.97 -15.14
N VAL A 85 1.73 14.45 -15.25
CA VAL A 85 0.87 14.12 -14.10
C VAL A 85 1.55 13.14 -13.14
N ILE A 86 2.15 12.07 -13.66
CA ILE A 86 2.86 11.07 -12.83
C ILE A 86 4.06 11.71 -12.13
N ASN A 87 4.84 12.53 -12.81
CA ASN A 87 6.03 13.18 -12.25
C ASN A 87 5.68 14.20 -11.15
N GLU A 88 4.64 15.00 -11.38
CA GLU A 88 4.10 15.92 -10.39
C GLU A 88 3.63 15.15 -9.15
N PHE A 89 2.85 14.09 -9.36
CA PHE A 89 2.32 13.30 -8.25
C PHE A 89 3.42 12.53 -7.50
N THR A 90 4.45 12.05 -8.18
CA THR A 90 5.65 11.46 -7.55
C THR A 90 6.33 12.46 -6.63
N SER A 91 6.46 13.72 -7.08
CA SER A 91 7.03 14.79 -6.28
C SER A 91 6.17 15.11 -5.06
N PHE A 92 4.85 15.08 -5.20
CA PHE A 92 3.91 15.19 -4.08
C PHE A 92 4.10 14.04 -3.07
N ILE A 93 4.14 12.79 -3.52
CA ILE A 93 4.33 11.62 -2.65
C ILE A 93 5.59 11.76 -1.79
N LYS A 94 6.71 12.13 -2.40
CA LYS A 94 8.00 12.33 -1.71
C LYS A 94 7.92 13.39 -0.61
N LYS A 95 7.07 14.41 -0.76
CA LYS A 95 6.86 15.46 0.24
C LYS A 95 5.90 15.02 1.36
N ILE A 96 4.78 14.37 1.01
CA ILE A 96 3.72 14.07 1.98
C ILE A 96 4.00 12.84 2.84
N LEU A 97 4.69 11.84 2.31
CA LEU A 97 4.94 10.59 3.04
C LEU A 97 5.77 10.80 4.32
N PRO A 98 6.83 11.63 4.35
CA PRO A 98 7.52 12.00 5.59
C PRO A 98 6.62 12.71 6.60
N ILE A 99 5.74 13.59 6.14
CA ILE A 99 4.80 14.34 7.00
C ILE A 99 3.83 13.37 7.68
N LEU A 100 3.22 12.44 6.95
CA LEU A 100 2.32 11.45 7.53
C LEU A 100 3.05 10.54 8.55
N LYS A 101 4.28 10.15 8.25
CA LYS A 101 5.11 9.38 9.21
C LYS A 101 5.38 10.18 10.48
N LEU A 102 5.64 11.48 10.36
CA LEU A 102 5.80 12.37 11.51
C LEU A 102 4.51 12.46 12.34
N ILE A 103 3.35 12.67 11.69
CA ILE A 103 2.04 12.70 12.36
C ILE A 103 1.80 11.39 13.10
N ARG A 104 1.96 10.24 12.44
CA ARG A 104 1.81 8.91 13.07
C ARG A 104 2.68 8.77 14.31
N ASN A 105 3.94 9.20 14.23
CA ASN A 105 4.87 9.10 15.34
C ASN A 105 4.50 10.04 16.50
N LYS A 106 3.86 11.19 16.23
CA LYS A 106 3.33 12.11 17.24
C LYS A 106 2.04 11.61 17.90
N VAL A 107 1.16 10.95 17.15
CA VAL A 107 -0.10 10.39 17.66
C VAL A 107 0.14 9.12 18.48
N LYS A 108 1.15 8.33 18.13
CA LYS A 108 1.45 7.06 18.81
C LYS A 108 1.54 7.17 20.36
N PRO A 109 2.29 8.10 20.96
CA PRO A 109 2.33 8.24 22.43
C PRO A 109 0.98 8.66 23.02
N MET A 110 0.20 9.49 22.31
CA MET A 110 -1.13 9.96 22.76
C MET A 110 -2.11 8.79 22.98
N LEU A 111 -1.94 7.68 22.26
CA LEU A 111 -2.68 6.44 22.51
C LEU A 111 -2.49 5.95 23.95
N ALA A 112 -1.23 5.85 24.39
CA ALA A 112 -0.90 5.34 25.71
C ALA A 112 -1.33 6.32 26.80
N GLU A 113 -1.07 7.61 26.60
CA GLU A 113 -1.46 8.67 27.54
C GLU A 113 -2.99 8.73 27.73
N ARG A 114 -3.76 8.57 26.66
CA ARG A 114 -5.23 8.54 26.75
C ARG A 114 -5.75 7.25 27.39
N ASP A 115 -5.16 6.09 27.08
CA ASP A 115 -5.51 4.83 27.74
C ASP A 115 -5.24 4.92 29.25
N GLU A 116 -4.11 5.50 29.65
CA GLU A 116 -3.73 5.73 31.04
C GLU A 116 -4.68 6.73 31.72
N SER A 117 -5.00 7.84 31.05
CA SER A 117 -5.98 8.82 31.54
C SER A 117 -7.35 8.17 31.79
N ASN A 118 -7.84 7.35 30.86
CA ASN A 118 -9.09 6.62 31.00
C ASN A 118 -9.03 5.62 32.16
N ALA A 119 -7.91 4.91 32.35
CA ALA A 119 -7.72 4.01 33.48
C ALA A 119 -7.68 4.76 34.82
N ASN A 120 -7.00 5.91 34.88
CA ASN A 120 -6.93 6.76 36.07
C ASN A 120 -8.31 7.30 36.47
N PHE A 121 -9.14 7.68 35.49
CA PHE A 121 -10.52 8.09 35.76
C PHE A 121 -11.33 6.96 36.42
N LYS A 122 -11.25 5.73 35.90
CA LYS A 122 -11.90 4.55 36.48
C LYS A 122 -11.40 4.27 37.91
N ASN A 123 -10.09 4.34 38.10
CA ASN A 123 -9.48 4.14 39.41
C ASN A 123 -9.93 5.21 40.41
N MET A 124 -10.06 6.46 39.98
CA MET A 124 -10.53 7.55 40.84
C MET A 124 -11.97 7.30 41.31
N ILE A 125 -12.89 6.94 40.40
CA ILE A 125 -14.28 6.59 40.75
C ILE A 125 -14.29 5.43 41.77
N PHE A 126 -13.51 4.38 41.50
CA PHE A 126 -13.40 3.24 42.41
C PHE A 126 -12.89 3.63 43.79
N LEU A 127 -11.83 4.44 43.87
CA LEU A 127 -11.28 4.92 45.14
C LEU A 127 -12.27 5.81 45.91
N MET A 128 -13.04 6.65 45.21
CA MET A 128 -14.10 7.46 45.82
C MET A 128 -15.21 6.57 46.40
N SER A 129 -15.68 5.56 45.65
CA SER A 129 -16.65 4.58 46.17
C SER A 129 -16.13 3.88 47.42
N LYS A 130 -14.85 3.44 47.41
CA LYS A 130 -14.23 2.79 48.57
C LYS A 130 -14.06 3.71 49.76
N PHE A 131 -13.74 4.98 49.54
CA PHE A 131 -13.69 5.97 50.61
C PHE A 131 -15.07 6.20 51.22
N GLU A 132 -16.12 6.26 50.39
CA GLU A 132 -17.50 6.42 50.86
C GLU A 132 -17.96 5.20 51.69
N GLU A 133 -17.76 3.99 51.16
CA GLU A 133 -18.10 2.71 51.80
C GLU A 133 -17.29 2.45 53.09
N GLY A 134 -16.08 2.98 53.19
CA GLY A 134 -15.18 2.75 54.32
C GLY A 134 -15.27 3.84 55.39
N ALA A 135 -14.88 5.05 55.02
CA ALA A 135 -14.72 6.16 55.96
C ALA A 135 -16.00 7.00 56.07
N LEU A 136 -16.57 7.44 54.95
CA LEU A 136 -17.68 8.40 54.99
C LEU A 136 -18.93 7.80 55.62
N ILE A 137 -19.23 6.52 55.37
CA ILE A 137 -20.39 5.85 55.99
C ILE A 137 -20.31 5.87 57.52
N GLN A 138 -19.11 5.79 58.10
CA GLN A 138 -18.91 5.90 59.54
C GLN A 138 -19.18 7.33 60.01
N TYR A 139 -18.67 8.34 59.29
CA TYR A 139 -18.93 9.75 59.58
C TYR A 139 -20.39 10.16 59.37
N ALA A 140 -21.11 9.43 58.52
CA ALA A 140 -22.50 9.63 58.21
C ALA A 140 -23.47 8.91 59.18
N ASP A 141 -22.97 8.34 60.28
CA ASP A 141 -23.73 7.51 61.23
C ASP A 141 -24.44 6.32 60.55
N SER A 142 -23.75 5.67 59.61
CA SER A 142 -24.27 4.55 58.80
C SER A 142 -25.49 4.88 57.93
N LYS A 143 -25.72 6.17 57.63
CA LYS A 143 -26.84 6.60 56.79
C LYS A 143 -26.43 6.62 55.31
N ALA A 144 -26.92 5.63 54.56
CA ALA A 144 -26.59 5.44 53.14
C ALA A 144 -27.07 6.57 52.22
N ASP A 145 -28.13 7.29 52.60
CA ASP A 145 -28.68 8.44 51.86
C ASP A 145 -27.76 9.67 51.86
N LYS A 146 -26.73 9.69 52.72
CA LYS A 146 -25.69 10.72 52.75
C LYS A 146 -24.49 10.41 51.85
N LEU A 147 -24.44 9.21 51.26
CA LEU A 147 -23.43 8.86 50.26
C LEU A 147 -23.87 9.36 48.88
N ILE A 148 -22.91 9.53 47.96
CA ILE A 148 -23.21 9.91 46.57
C ILE A 148 -22.93 8.73 45.66
N VAL A 149 -21.70 8.25 45.63
CA VAL A 149 -21.26 7.14 44.77
C VAL A 149 -21.62 5.80 45.41
N GLY A 150 -21.44 5.65 46.72
CA GLY A 150 -21.78 4.44 47.49
C GLY A 150 -23.24 4.35 47.92
N ASN A 151 -24.12 5.21 47.41
CA ASN A 151 -25.52 5.27 47.83
C ASN A 151 -26.34 4.12 47.25
N SER A 152 -26.58 3.08 48.04
CA SER A 152 -27.39 1.92 47.63
C SER A 152 -28.87 2.25 47.40
N LEU A 153 -29.37 3.37 47.94
CA LEU A 153 -30.75 3.83 47.73
C LEU A 153 -30.92 4.65 46.45
N ASN A 154 -29.82 5.16 45.89
CA ASN A 154 -29.81 5.90 44.63
C ASN A 154 -28.52 5.59 43.84
N PRO A 155 -28.50 4.48 43.08
CA PRO A 155 -27.30 4.04 42.35
C PRO A 155 -26.99 4.92 41.13
N LEU A 156 -27.84 5.92 40.82
CA LEU A 156 -27.75 6.75 39.62
C LEU A 156 -26.33 7.28 39.37
N TYR A 157 -25.64 7.76 40.40
CA TYR A 157 -24.30 8.34 40.25
C TYR A 157 -23.24 7.29 39.90
N MET A 158 -23.30 6.11 40.53
CA MET A 158 -22.37 5.02 40.21
C MET A 158 -22.66 4.43 38.83
N GLU A 159 -23.93 4.19 38.50
CA GLU A 159 -24.34 3.72 37.17
C GLU A 159 -23.93 4.72 36.08
N THR A 160 -24.09 6.03 36.33
CA THR A 160 -23.64 7.08 35.41
C THR A 160 -22.11 7.09 35.29
N ALA A 161 -21.38 6.91 36.38
CA ALA A 161 -19.93 6.89 36.39
C ALA A 161 -19.38 5.66 35.62
N ASP A 162 -20.00 4.50 35.81
CA ASP A 162 -19.69 3.26 35.07
C ASP A 162 -20.03 3.41 33.57
N ASP A 163 -21.19 3.96 33.24
CA ASP A 163 -21.59 4.23 31.85
C ASP A 163 -20.62 5.20 31.15
N ILE A 164 -20.22 6.29 31.83
CA ILE A 164 -19.19 7.20 31.32
C ILE A 164 -17.87 6.44 31.13
N ALA A 165 -17.43 5.68 32.13
CA ALA A 165 -16.20 4.90 32.11
C ALA A 165 -16.16 3.84 30.98
N GLU A 166 -17.29 3.22 30.65
CA GLU A 166 -17.43 2.30 29.52
C GLU A 166 -17.44 3.04 28.17
N LYS A 167 -18.03 4.24 28.13
CA LYS A 167 -18.07 5.09 26.94
C LYS A 167 -16.78 5.84 26.65
N LEU A 168 -15.83 5.88 27.59
CA LEU A 168 -14.49 6.46 27.38
C LEU A 168 -13.72 5.68 26.30
N LYS A 169 -13.91 6.08 25.04
CA LYS A 169 -13.15 5.61 23.90
C LYS A 169 -11.85 6.42 23.76
N ASN A 170 -10.85 5.79 23.15
CA ASN A 170 -9.62 6.46 22.79
C ASN A 170 -9.69 6.92 21.31
N PRO A 171 -10.03 8.19 21.04
CA PRO A 171 -10.19 8.68 19.66
C PRO A 171 -8.89 8.70 18.86
N TYR A 172 -7.75 8.71 19.56
CA TYR A 172 -6.45 8.61 18.91
C TYR A 172 -6.25 7.27 18.21
N TRP A 173 -7.00 6.22 18.59
CA TRP A 173 -6.91 4.90 17.96
C TRP A 173 -7.36 4.93 16.50
N ASP A 174 -8.52 5.55 16.25
CA ASP A 174 -9.05 5.72 14.90
C ASP A 174 -8.17 6.67 14.08
N TYR A 175 -7.72 7.78 14.68
CA TYR A 175 -6.84 8.73 14.01
C TYR A 175 -5.48 8.10 13.65
N TYR A 176 -4.88 7.35 14.57
CA TYR A 176 -3.63 6.63 14.35
C TYR A 176 -3.73 5.63 13.19
N ASN A 177 -4.78 4.81 13.20
CA ASN A 177 -5.01 3.81 12.16
C ASN A 177 -5.34 4.44 10.82
N TRP A 178 -6.04 5.57 10.80
CA TRP A 178 -6.25 6.35 9.58
C TRP A 178 -4.92 6.84 9.01
N VAL A 179 -4.07 7.52 9.80
CA VAL A 179 -2.77 8.01 9.32
C VAL A 179 -1.91 6.86 8.81
N LYS A 180 -1.91 5.71 9.51
CA LYS A 180 -1.18 4.52 9.07
C LYS A 180 -1.75 3.93 7.77
N GLY A 181 -3.06 3.92 7.60
CA GLY A 181 -3.72 3.56 6.35
C GLY A 181 -3.38 4.51 5.20
N GLU A 182 -3.31 5.82 5.45
CA GLU A 182 -2.86 6.82 4.47
C GLU A 182 -1.42 6.56 4.00
N ILE A 183 -0.52 6.26 4.94
CA ILE A 183 0.86 5.88 4.63
C ILE A 183 0.89 4.66 3.71
N TYR A 184 0.10 3.62 4.01
CA TYR A 184 0.06 2.41 3.19
C TYR A 184 -0.45 2.68 1.77
N ASP A 185 -1.50 3.47 1.61
CA ASP A 185 -2.07 3.72 0.29
C ASP A 185 -1.14 4.60 -0.55
N ILE A 186 -0.50 5.61 0.05
CA ILE A 186 0.50 6.44 -0.64
C ILE A 186 1.72 5.62 -1.02
N GLN A 187 2.19 4.73 -0.15
CA GLN A 187 3.29 3.83 -0.45
C GLN A 187 2.93 2.86 -1.58
N ALA A 188 1.71 2.31 -1.59
CA ALA A 188 1.26 1.43 -2.66
C ALA A 188 1.25 2.14 -4.02
N LEU A 189 0.79 3.39 -4.07
CA LEU A 189 0.82 4.19 -5.30
C LEU A 189 2.26 4.56 -5.72
N HIS A 190 3.14 4.85 -4.76
CA HIS A 190 4.57 5.03 -5.02
C HIS A 190 5.20 3.77 -5.63
N ASP A 191 4.93 2.60 -5.05
CA ASP A 191 5.50 1.32 -5.49
C ASP A 191 4.97 0.93 -6.88
N CYS A 192 3.73 1.33 -7.21
CA CYS A 192 3.16 1.22 -8.56
C CYS A 192 3.95 2.06 -9.57
N ILE A 193 4.22 3.33 -9.26
CA ILE A 193 5.03 4.22 -10.11
C ILE A 193 6.47 3.69 -10.26
N GLU A 194 7.06 3.17 -9.18
CA GLU A 194 8.38 2.52 -9.24
C GLU A 194 8.35 1.24 -10.10
N GLY A 195 7.24 0.50 -10.10
CA GLY A 195 7.00 -0.61 -11.03
C GLY A 195 7.10 -0.17 -12.49
N ARG A 196 6.44 0.94 -12.84
CA ARG A 196 6.57 1.57 -14.17
C ARG A 196 8.01 2.01 -14.46
N ASN A 197 8.73 2.56 -13.47
CA ASN A 197 10.13 2.97 -13.65
C ASN A 197 11.07 1.78 -13.89
N ARG A 198 10.78 0.62 -13.30
CA ARG A 198 11.50 -0.63 -13.60
C ARG A 198 11.32 -1.05 -15.07
N MET A 199 10.11 -0.93 -15.61
CA MET A 199 9.83 -1.24 -17.03
C MET A 199 10.58 -0.30 -17.98
N LEU A 200 10.63 0.99 -17.68
CA LEU A 200 11.46 1.96 -18.42
C LEU A 200 12.94 1.54 -18.45
N LYS A 201 13.50 1.20 -17.29
CA LYS A 201 14.91 0.77 -17.19
C LYS A 201 15.18 -0.52 -17.97
N LEU A 202 14.23 -1.46 -18.00
CA LEU A 202 14.34 -2.68 -18.81
C LEU A 202 14.34 -2.33 -20.30
N LYS A 203 13.44 -1.46 -20.76
CA LYS A 203 13.43 -0.97 -22.15
C LYS A 203 14.77 -0.33 -22.52
N GLU A 204 15.27 0.60 -21.70
CA GLU A 204 16.57 1.26 -21.93
C GLU A 204 17.74 0.28 -22.00
N LYS A 205 17.71 -0.79 -21.18
CA LYS A 205 18.71 -1.86 -21.22
C LYS A 205 18.69 -2.55 -22.58
N TYR A 206 17.51 -2.92 -23.10
CA TYR A 206 17.38 -3.54 -24.42
C TYR A 206 17.78 -2.58 -25.55
N GLU A 207 17.45 -1.29 -25.47
CA GLU A 207 17.89 -0.27 -26.44
C GLU A 207 19.42 -0.16 -26.50
N LYS A 208 20.10 -0.18 -25.33
CA LYS A 208 21.57 -0.18 -25.25
C LYS A 208 22.17 -1.46 -25.85
N SER A 209 21.61 -2.63 -25.52
CA SER A 209 22.04 -3.91 -26.07
C SER A 209 21.86 -3.99 -27.58
N LYS A 210 20.69 -3.58 -28.10
CA LYS A 210 20.42 -3.52 -29.53
C LYS A 210 21.43 -2.62 -30.25
N LYS A 211 21.64 -1.40 -29.76
CA LYS A 211 22.62 -0.46 -30.34
C LYS A 211 24.05 -1.03 -30.37
N SER A 212 24.46 -1.75 -29.33
CA SER A 212 25.77 -2.42 -29.28
C SER A 212 25.88 -3.55 -30.31
N ASN A 213 24.81 -4.32 -30.50
CA ASN A 213 24.76 -5.40 -31.47
C ASN A 213 24.69 -4.87 -32.92
N ASP A 214 23.94 -3.80 -33.17
CA ASP A 214 23.91 -3.10 -34.46
C ASP A 214 25.32 -2.63 -34.87
N GLN A 215 26.04 -1.97 -33.95
CA GLN A 215 27.43 -1.57 -34.18
C GLN A 215 28.37 -2.76 -34.44
N THR A 216 28.08 -3.92 -33.85
CA THR A 216 28.83 -5.15 -34.06
C THR A 216 28.56 -5.70 -35.46
N LEU A 217 27.30 -5.74 -35.90
CA LEU A 217 26.93 -6.12 -37.26
C LEU A 217 27.56 -5.20 -38.30
N ASP A 218 27.53 -3.89 -38.09
CA ASP A 218 28.13 -2.92 -39.02
C ASP A 218 29.64 -3.14 -39.15
N LYS A 219 30.35 -3.44 -38.06
CA LYS A 219 31.78 -3.79 -38.12
C LYS A 219 32.00 -5.05 -38.94
N LEU A 220 31.23 -6.10 -38.69
CA LEU A 220 31.37 -7.39 -39.36
C LEU A 220 31.06 -7.30 -40.87
N LYS A 221 29.99 -6.57 -41.24
CA LYS A 221 29.58 -6.26 -42.62
C LYS A 221 30.65 -5.48 -43.37
N ASN A 222 31.30 -4.52 -42.71
CA ASN A 222 32.42 -3.76 -43.26
C ASN A 222 33.76 -4.53 -43.27
N GLY A 223 33.72 -5.87 -43.15
CA GLY A 223 34.91 -6.72 -43.18
C GLY A 223 35.74 -6.73 -41.90
N LYS A 224 35.46 -5.87 -40.91
CA LYS A 224 36.24 -5.79 -39.66
C LYS A 224 35.97 -7.02 -38.79
N SER A 225 37.02 -7.55 -38.15
CA SER A 225 36.91 -8.64 -37.18
C SER A 225 36.66 -8.10 -35.78
N THR A 226 35.88 -8.84 -34.99
CA THR A 226 35.70 -8.60 -33.55
C THR A 226 36.51 -9.62 -32.76
N PHE A 227 36.76 -9.38 -31.46
CA PHE A 227 37.45 -10.36 -30.61
C PHE A 227 36.87 -11.78 -30.71
N LYS A 228 35.54 -11.90 -30.88
CA LYS A 228 34.84 -13.19 -31.03
C LYS A 228 35.06 -13.84 -32.41
N THR A 229 35.30 -13.06 -33.46
CA THR A 229 35.47 -13.56 -34.84
C THR A 229 36.92 -13.56 -35.32
N MET A 230 37.87 -12.98 -34.57
CA MET A 230 39.28 -12.86 -34.96
C MET A 230 39.98 -14.21 -35.20
N PHE A 231 39.53 -15.28 -34.54
CA PHE A 231 40.08 -16.64 -34.69
C PHE A 231 39.13 -17.59 -35.43
N GLY A 232 38.09 -17.05 -36.08
CA GLY A 232 37.12 -17.82 -36.84
C GLY A 232 37.32 -17.70 -38.34
N GLY A 233 37.18 -18.83 -39.06
CA GLY A 233 37.05 -18.80 -40.51
C GLY A 233 35.74 -18.11 -40.97
N VAL A 234 35.58 -17.94 -42.28
CA VAL A 234 34.44 -17.24 -42.90
C VAL A 234 33.09 -17.77 -42.40
N ALA A 235 32.91 -19.10 -42.38
CA ALA A 235 31.68 -19.73 -41.90
C ALA A 235 31.32 -19.37 -40.45
N ARG A 236 32.32 -19.28 -39.55
CA ARG A 236 32.09 -18.88 -38.16
C ARG A 236 31.71 -17.41 -38.04
N LYS A 237 32.26 -16.56 -38.91
CA LYS A 237 31.90 -15.14 -38.97
C LYS A 237 30.46 -14.96 -39.44
N GLU A 238 30.04 -15.72 -40.47
CA GLU A 238 28.66 -15.72 -40.97
C GLU A 238 27.67 -16.20 -39.91
N GLN A 239 27.95 -17.34 -39.26
CA GLN A 239 27.12 -17.84 -38.17
C GLN A 239 26.96 -16.81 -37.05
N PHE A 240 28.06 -16.18 -36.61
CA PHE A 240 28.02 -15.16 -35.58
C PHE A 240 27.23 -13.92 -36.03
N MET A 241 27.31 -13.53 -37.31
CA MET A 241 26.47 -12.45 -37.85
C MET A 241 24.98 -12.81 -37.78
N THR A 242 24.61 -14.04 -38.12
CA THR A 242 23.22 -14.52 -38.00
C THR A 242 22.74 -14.50 -36.55
N GLU A 243 23.55 -14.99 -35.61
CA GLU A 243 23.22 -14.98 -34.17
C GLU A 243 22.98 -13.55 -33.66
N VAL A 244 23.90 -12.62 -33.96
CA VAL A 244 23.77 -11.21 -33.53
C VAL A 244 22.58 -10.53 -34.22
N SER A 245 22.27 -10.87 -35.48
CA SER A 245 21.08 -10.36 -36.18
C SER A 245 19.79 -10.82 -35.50
N ASN A 246 19.69 -12.10 -35.15
CA ASN A 246 18.52 -12.63 -34.44
C ASN A 246 18.35 -11.98 -33.06
N GLU A 247 19.45 -11.71 -32.34
CA GLU A 247 19.40 -10.96 -31.08
C GLU A 247 18.91 -9.52 -31.27
N VAL A 248 19.35 -8.82 -32.33
CA VAL A 248 18.88 -7.46 -32.66
C VAL A 248 17.38 -7.44 -32.89
N ASP A 249 16.85 -8.40 -33.65
CA ASP A 249 15.42 -8.51 -33.94
C ASP A 249 14.64 -8.81 -32.65
N THR A 250 15.16 -9.72 -31.81
CA THR A 250 14.59 -10.06 -30.51
C THR A 250 14.54 -8.83 -29.59
N PHE A 251 15.62 -8.05 -29.51
CA PHE A 251 15.64 -6.82 -28.73
C PHE A 251 14.68 -5.78 -29.32
N GLY A 252 14.58 -5.66 -30.64
CA GLY A 252 13.60 -4.80 -31.31
C GLY A 252 12.17 -5.11 -30.88
N TYR A 253 11.79 -6.39 -30.90
CA TYR A 253 10.50 -6.87 -30.43
C TYR A 253 10.23 -6.49 -28.97
N TYR A 254 11.16 -6.76 -28.06
CA TYR A 254 10.98 -6.41 -26.64
C TYR A 254 10.90 -4.89 -26.42
N ILE A 255 11.68 -4.08 -27.12
CA ILE A 255 11.64 -2.61 -27.01
C ILE A 255 10.25 -2.09 -27.37
N GLU A 256 9.66 -2.57 -28.46
CA GLU A 256 8.31 -2.20 -28.88
C GLU A 256 7.28 -2.62 -27.82
N LEU A 257 7.36 -3.86 -27.36
CA LEU A 257 6.43 -4.40 -26.37
C LEU A 257 6.48 -3.67 -25.04
N TYR A 258 7.69 -3.34 -24.54
CA TYR A 258 7.82 -2.50 -23.35
C TYR A 258 7.31 -1.07 -23.58
N ALA A 259 7.47 -0.51 -24.79
CA ALA A 259 6.91 0.81 -25.11
C ALA A 259 5.37 0.80 -24.98
N LYS A 260 4.71 -0.20 -25.57
CA LYS A 260 3.25 -0.40 -25.46
C LYS A 260 2.82 -0.59 -24.02
N LEU A 261 3.51 -1.46 -23.29
CA LEU A 261 3.24 -1.74 -21.88
C LEU A 261 3.35 -0.46 -21.01
N ILE A 262 4.43 0.31 -21.20
CA ILE A 262 4.65 1.57 -20.47
C ILE A 262 3.55 2.57 -20.80
N ASN A 263 3.17 2.70 -22.07
CA ASN A 263 2.12 3.60 -22.52
C ASN A 263 0.78 3.27 -21.82
N VAL A 264 0.35 2.00 -21.86
CA VAL A 264 -0.87 1.52 -21.19
C VAL A 264 -0.84 1.84 -19.69
N ILE A 265 0.29 1.56 -19.03
CA ILE A 265 0.45 1.80 -17.59
C ILE A 265 0.43 3.30 -17.27
N GLU A 266 1.16 4.12 -18.03
CA GLU A 266 1.19 5.58 -17.85
C GLU A 266 -0.21 6.18 -17.97
N LYS A 267 -0.95 5.81 -19.03
CA LYS A 267 -2.33 6.25 -19.26
C LYS A 267 -3.23 5.87 -18.08
N HIS A 268 -3.19 4.60 -17.64
CA HIS A 268 -4.04 4.14 -16.55
C HIS A 268 -3.71 4.82 -15.21
N ILE A 269 -2.42 4.98 -14.89
CA ILE A 269 -2.00 5.67 -13.67
C ILE A 269 -2.48 7.12 -13.69
N ALA A 270 -2.24 7.85 -14.79
CA ALA A 270 -2.53 9.27 -14.90
C ALA A 270 -4.04 9.57 -14.98
N LYS A 271 -4.78 8.83 -15.80
CA LYS A 271 -6.20 9.10 -16.09
C LYS A 271 -7.17 8.39 -15.14
N THR A 272 -6.75 7.35 -14.43
CA THR A 272 -7.64 6.57 -13.56
C THR A 272 -7.15 6.50 -12.11
N VAL A 273 -5.94 5.99 -11.89
CA VAL A 273 -5.47 5.67 -10.54
C VAL A 273 -5.27 6.93 -9.70
N ILE A 274 -4.53 7.92 -10.20
CA ILE A 274 -4.27 9.18 -9.48
C ILE A 274 -5.56 9.97 -9.21
N PRO A 275 -6.47 10.19 -10.19
CA PRO A 275 -7.73 10.88 -9.94
C PRO A 275 -8.62 10.16 -8.91
N THR A 276 -8.76 8.84 -9.02
CA THR A 276 -9.55 8.03 -8.07
C THR A 276 -8.95 8.11 -6.67
N PHE A 277 -7.62 7.98 -6.58
CA PHE A 277 -6.90 8.13 -5.32
C PHE A 277 -7.18 9.49 -4.67
N LYS A 278 -7.03 10.60 -5.41
CA LYS A 278 -7.30 11.96 -4.91
C LYS A 278 -8.73 12.09 -4.39
N ALA A 279 -9.72 11.63 -5.16
CA ALA A 279 -11.13 11.69 -4.78
C ALA A 279 -11.43 10.89 -3.51
N ASP A 280 -10.89 9.66 -3.41
CA ASP A 280 -11.07 8.82 -2.22
C ASP A 280 -10.42 9.44 -0.98
N LYS A 281 -9.22 10.02 -1.11
CA LYS A 281 -8.52 10.64 0.03
C LYS A 281 -9.24 11.85 0.58
N GLN A 282 -9.75 12.71 -0.31
CA GLN A 282 -10.51 13.88 0.11
C GLN A 282 -11.74 13.48 0.93
N ARG A 283 -12.50 12.49 0.45
CA ARG A 283 -13.70 12.00 1.14
C ARG A 283 -13.39 11.41 2.52
N ILE A 284 -12.33 10.61 2.63
CA ILE A 284 -11.96 9.97 3.90
C ILE A 284 -11.48 11.01 4.91
N TYR A 285 -10.70 12.00 4.47
CA TYR A 285 -10.17 13.03 5.35
C TYR A 285 -11.27 13.79 6.10
N TYR A 286 -12.30 14.26 5.40
CA TYR A 286 -13.41 14.97 6.05
C TYR A 286 -14.13 14.12 7.09
N LYS A 287 -14.37 12.84 6.78
CA LYS A 287 -14.99 11.90 7.72
C LYS A 287 -14.15 11.72 8.99
N ILE A 288 -12.82 11.67 8.87
CA ILE A 288 -11.93 11.50 10.01
C ILE A 288 -11.87 12.76 10.87
N LEU A 289 -11.87 13.94 10.26
CA LEU A 289 -11.95 15.19 11.03
C LEU A 289 -13.27 15.31 11.79
N GLU A 290 -14.39 15.00 11.15
CA GLU A 290 -15.70 15.00 11.81
C GLU A 290 -15.74 14.02 12.99
N LEU A 291 -15.27 12.78 12.78
CA LEU A 291 -15.17 11.79 13.86
C LEU A 291 -14.28 12.27 15.00
N PHE A 292 -13.10 12.81 14.69
CA PHE A 292 -12.17 13.28 15.71
C PHE A 292 -12.78 14.45 16.52
N SER A 293 -13.43 15.41 15.85
CA SER A 293 -14.09 16.53 16.52
C SER A 293 -15.23 16.08 17.43
N VAL A 294 -16.05 15.10 17.02
CA VAL A 294 -17.18 14.59 17.84
C VAL A 294 -16.71 13.78 19.05
N HIS A 295 -15.52 13.16 19.01
CA HIS A 295 -15.04 12.33 20.11
C HIS A 295 -14.16 13.10 21.12
N GLU A 296 -13.63 14.26 20.73
CA GLU A 296 -12.82 15.11 21.61
C GLU A 296 -13.60 16.30 22.20
N ILE A 297 -14.69 16.76 21.55
CA ILE A 297 -15.58 17.85 22.01
C ILE A 297 -16.82 17.26 22.64
#